data_AF-A0AAW2S0X6-F1
#
_entry.id   AF-A0AAW2S0X6-F1
#
_cell.length_a   1.000
_cell.length_b   1.000
_cell.length_c   1.000
_cell.angle_alpha   90.00
_cell.angle_beta   90.00
_cell.angle_gamma   90.00
#
_symmetry.space_group_name_H-M   'P 1'
#
loop_
_entity.id
_entity.type
_entity.pdbx_description
1 polymer ?
#
loop_
_entity_poly.entity_id
_entity_poly.type
_entity_poly.pdbx_seq_one_letter_code
_entity_poly.pdbx_strand_id
1 'polypeptide(L)'
;MSSKCVNERLGEDADSLQMHGIENAGMTTVTAPMDGMNYLAWSRAIKLALRGRMKLCFIDETSRKPDREYENYDKWIRVDSMVQTWILNSISKI
;
A
#
# COMPACT_ATOMS: atom_id res chain seq x y z
N MET A 1 -8.61 3.07 34.66
CA MET A 1 -7.25 3.65 34.50
C MET A 1 -6.91 3.52 33.02
N SER A 2 -7.36 4.47 32.21
CA SER A 2 -6.55 5.59 31.67
C SER A 2 -5.44 5.04 30.75
N SER A 3 -5.74 4.92 29.46
CA SER A 3 -5.39 5.91 28.43
C SER A 3 -3.93 5.85 28.02
N LYS A 4 -3.64 5.29 26.83
CA LYS A 4 -2.71 5.83 25.82
C LYS A 4 -3.00 5.21 24.43
N CYS A 5 -4.19 5.44 23.88
CA CYS A 5 -4.43 5.29 22.44
C CYS A 5 -4.74 6.65 21.82
N VAL A 6 -3.95 7.67 22.16
CA VAL A 6 -3.91 8.93 21.41
C VAL A 6 -2.48 9.43 21.50
N ASN A 7 -1.73 9.31 20.41
CA ASN A 7 -1.10 10.51 19.85
C ASN A 7 -0.73 10.30 18.37
N GLU A 8 -1.52 10.94 17.51
CA GLU A 8 -0.97 11.99 16.63
C GLU A 8 -0.21 11.53 15.38
N ARG A 9 -0.93 11.00 14.38
CA ARG A 9 -0.56 11.07 12.94
C ARG A 9 -1.76 11.26 11.99
N LEU A 10 -2.77 12.01 12.43
CA LEU A 10 -4.00 12.26 11.65
C LEU A 10 -3.79 12.98 10.30
N GLY A 11 -2.56 13.40 9.95
CA GLY A 11 -2.24 14.05 8.68
C GLY A 11 -1.69 13.14 7.58
N GLU A 12 -1.13 11.97 7.90
CA GLU A 12 -0.44 11.11 6.89
C GLU A 12 -1.30 9.91 6.45
N ASP A 13 -2.17 9.42 7.33
CA ASP A 13 -3.04 8.27 7.03
C ASP A 13 -4.24 8.62 6.15
N ALA A 14 -4.76 9.85 6.26
CA ALA A 14 -5.94 10.27 5.51
C ALA A 14 -5.68 10.26 4.00
N ASP A 15 -4.50 10.72 3.57
CA ASP A 15 -4.10 10.73 2.16
C ASP A 15 -3.73 9.32 1.67
N SER A 16 -3.11 8.51 2.54
CA SER A 16 -2.83 7.09 2.29
C SER A 16 -4.10 6.25 2.07
N LEU A 17 -5.27 6.71 2.53
CA LEU A 17 -6.57 6.06 2.33
C LEU A 17 -7.37 6.59 1.11
N GLN A 18 -6.95 7.70 0.50
CA GLN A 18 -7.61 8.22 -0.69
C GLN A 18 -7.18 7.42 -1.92
N MET A 19 -8.15 7.05 -2.76
CA MET A 19 -7.90 6.52 -4.09
C MET A 19 -8.07 7.66 -5.10
N HIS A 20 -6.97 8.18 -5.66
CA HIS A 20 -7.07 9.14 -6.74
C HIS A 20 -7.50 8.44 -8.05
N GLY A 21 -8.29 9.11 -8.90
CA GLY A 21 -8.82 8.53 -10.14
C GLY A 21 -7.78 8.04 -11.16
N ILE A 22 -6.50 8.40 -10.97
CA ILE A 22 -5.36 7.96 -11.79
C ILE A 22 -4.84 6.58 -11.34
N GLU A 23 -5.26 6.09 -10.17
CA GLU A 23 -4.83 4.82 -9.58
C GLU A 23 -5.57 3.59 -10.15
N ASN A 24 -6.28 3.76 -11.27
CA ASN A 24 -6.98 2.67 -11.96
C ASN A 24 -5.97 1.63 -12.49
N ALA A 25 -6.03 0.43 -11.90
CA ALA A 25 -5.57 -0.94 -12.21
C ALA A 25 -4.61 -1.28 -13.40
N GLY A 26 -4.34 -0.39 -14.35
CA GLY A 26 -3.51 -0.64 -15.54
C GLY A 26 -2.09 -0.08 -15.47
N MET A 27 -1.70 0.63 -14.42
CA MET A 27 -0.36 1.23 -14.34
C MET A 27 0.66 0.17 -13.88
N THR A 28 1.26 -0.51 -14.85
CA THR A 28 2.36 -1.47 -14.67
C THR A 28 3.44 -0.84 -13.81
N THR A 29 3.49 -1.25 -12.54
CA THR A 29 4.21 -0.52 -11.48
C THR A 29 5.72 -0.76 -11.55
N VAL A 30 6.16 -1.73 -12.36
CA VAL A 30 7.55 -2.14 -12.50
C VAL A 30 7.84 -2.46 -13.96
N THR A 31 8.90 -1.87 -14.53
CA THR A 31 9.34 -2.07 -15.92
C THR A 31 9.85 -3.50 -16.17
N ALA A 32 10.30 -4.18 -15.11
CA ALA A 32 10.76 -5.57 -15.14
C ALA A 32 9.97 -6.40 -14.10
N PRO A 33 9.11 -7.33 -14.53
CA PRO A 33 8.42 -8.24 -13.63
C PRO A 33 9.40 -9.10 -12.83
N MET A 34 9.02 -9.54 -11.63
CA MET A 34 9.85 -10.43 -10.82
C MET A 34 10.00 -11.79 -11.53
N ASP A 35 11.22 -12.18 -11.89
CA ASP A 35 11.53 -13.43 -12.62
C ASP A 35 12.25 -14.48 -11.76
N GLY A 36 12.38 -14.20 -10.46
CA GLY A 36 13.08 -15.05 -9.49
C GLY A 36 14.57 -14.73 -9.34
N MET A 37 15.21 -14.13 -10.35
CA MET A 37 16.63 -13.75 -10.30
C MET A 37 16.82 -12.28 -9.94
N ASN A 38 15.81 -11.44 -10.18
CA ASN A 38 15.88 -9.99 -10.04
C ASN A 38 15.28 -9.42 -8.74
N TYR A 39 15.06 -10.24 -7.70
CA TYR A 39 14.34 -9.84 -6.48
C TYR A 39 14.83 -8.51 -5.86
N LEU A 40 16.14 -8.28 -5.77
CA LEU A 40 16.68 -7.05 -5.17
C LEU A 40 16.33 -5.81 -6.00
N ALA A 41 16.40 -5.90 -7.32
CA ALA A 41 16.05 -4.80 -8.21
C ALA A 41 14.53 -4.57 -8.20
N TRP A 42 13.75 -5.65 -8.29
CA TRP A 42 12.29 -5.61 -8.24
C TRP A 42 11.77 -5.02 -6.92
N SER A 43 12.30 -5.48 -5.78
CA SER A 43 11.87 -5.02 -4.45
C SER A 43 12.17 -3.53 -4.21
N ARG A 44 13.24 -2.99 -4.80
CA ARG A 44 13.53 -1.55 -4.79
C ARG A 44 12.53 -0.78 -5.65
N ALA A 45 12.24 -1.28 -6.84
CA ALA A 45 11.32 -0.64 -7.76
C ALA A 45 9.88 -0.59 -7.22
N ILE A 46 9.37 -1.70 -6.66
CA ILE A 46 8.03 -1.74 -6.08
C ILE A 46 7.91 -0.81 -4.86
N LYS A 47 8.93 -0.76 -3.98
CA LYS A 47 8.96 0.17 -2.84
C LYS A 47 8.95 1.62 -3.30
N LEU A 48 9.73 1.96 -4.33
CA LEU A 48 9.77 3.32 -4.87
C LEU A 48 8.42 3.73 -5.46
N ALA A 49 7.80 2.84 -6.23
CA ALA A 49 6.51 3.11 -6.85
C ALA A 49 5.38 3.27 -5.82
N LEU A 50 5.38 2.47 -4.76
CA LEU A 50 4.42 2.62 -3.65
C LEU A 50 4.69 3.87 -2.83
N ARG A 51 5.95 4.24 -2.62
CA ARG A 51 6.32 5.49 -1.94
C ARG A 51 5.84 6.72 -2.71
N GLY A 52 5.95 6.72 -4.03
CA GLY A 52 5.42 7.78 -4.89
C GLY A 52 3.90 7.92 -4.84
N ARG A 53 3.18 6.90 -4.36
CA ARG A 53 1.71 6.89 -4.19
C ARG A 53 1.28 6.99 -2.73
N MET A 54 2.23 7.19 -1.81
CA MET A 54 1.98 7.17 -0.36
C MET A 54 1.30 5.87 0.12
N LYS A 55 1.57 4.74 -0.55
CA LYS A 55 1.03 3.42 -0.18
C LYS A 55 2.10 2.47 0.39
N LEU A 56 3.33 2.95 0.58
CA LEU A 56 4.40 2.13 1.18
C LEU A 56 4.03 1.67 2.60
N CYS A 57 3.22 2.48 3.29
CA CYS A 57 2.75 2.24 4.65
C CYS A 57 1.95 0.93 4.84
N PHE A 58 1.42 0.37 3.74
CA PHE A 58 0.72 -0.91 3.73
C PHE A 58 1.67 -2.12 3.71
N ILE A 59 2.95 -1.93 3.36
CA ILE A 59 3.96 -3.00 3.33
C ILE A 59 4.87 -2.94 4.54
N ASP A 60 5.27 -1.74 4.97
CA ASP A 60 6.16 -1.58 6.12
C ASP A 60 5.41 -1.57 7.47
N GLU A 61 4.10 -1.88 7.44
CA GLU A 61 3.19 -1.95 8.58
C GLU A 61 3.07 -0.65 9.39
N THR A 62 3.53 0.48 8.83
CA THR A 62 3.32 1.79 9.47
C THR A 62 1.86 2.22 9.45
N SER A 63 1.09 1.80 8.44
CA SER A 63 -0.37 1.89 8.45
C SER A 63 -0.96 0.66 9.12
N ARG A 64 -1.37 0.80 10.38
CA ARG A 64 -2.02 -0.30 11.10
C ARG A 64 -3.44 -0.49 10.60
N LYS A 65 -3.81 -1.75 10.40
CA LYS A 65 -5.19 -2.13 10.13
C LYS A 65 -6.09 -1.62 11.26
N PRO A 66 -7.08 -0.75 10.96
CA PRO A 66 -8.01 -0.26 11.97
C PRO A 66 -8.94 -1.38 12.44
N ASP A 67 -9.55 -1.22 13.61
CA ASP A 67 -10.61 -2.12 14.06
C ASP A 67 -11.84 -2.01 13.14
N ARG A 68 -12.59 -3.11 13.03
CA ARG A 68 -13.76 -3.23 12.14
C ARG A 68 -14.87 -2.22 12.44
N GLU A 69 -14.86 -1.68 13.64
CA GLU A 69 -15.87 -0.74 14.14
C GLU A 69 -15.61 0.70 13.68
N TYR A 70 -14.42 1.00 13.15
CA TYR A 70 -14.08 2.32 12.66
C TYR A 70 -14.49 2.53 11.20
N GLU A 71 -15.00 3.72 10.89
CA GLU A 71 -15.46 4.14 9.55
C GLU A 71 -14.39 4.00 8.45
N ASN A 72 -13.11 3.98 8.82
CA ASN A 72 -11.99 3.85 7.88
C ASN A 72 -11.63 2.40 7.55
N TYR A 73 -12.26 1.39 8.18
CA TYR A 73 -11.96 -0.02 7.93
C TYR A 73 -12.17 -0.42 6.47
N ASP A 74 -13.33 -0.09 5.91
CA ASP A 74 -13.65 -0.45 4.52
C ASP A 74 -12.75 0.27 3.51
N LYS A 75 -12.36 1.52 3.82
CA LYS A 75 -11.42 2.28 2.98
C LYS A 75 -10.03 1.64 3.03
N TRP A 76 -9.56 1.28 4.22
CA TRP A 76 -8.27 0.62 4.41
C TRP A 76 -8.21 -0.71 3.66
N ILE A 77 -9.25 -1.56 3.77
CA ILE A 77 -9.33 -2.85 3.06
C ILE A 77 -9.29 -2.69 1.54
N ARG A 78 -9.96 -1.66 1.00
CA ARG A 78 -9.93 -1.38 -0.45
C ARG A 78 -8.53 -1.02 -0.93
N VAL A 79 -7.84 -0.14 -0.20
CA VAL A 79 -6.48 0.29 -0.56
C VAL A 79 -5.48 -0.87 -0.39
N ASP A 80 -5.59 -1.64 0.69
CA ASP A 80 -4.79 -2.86 0.91
C ASP A 80 -4.95 -3.86 -0.26
N SER A 81 -6.20 -4.15 -0.65
CA SER A 81 -6.48 -5.04 -1.79
C SER A 81 -5.89 -4.53 -3.11
N MET A 82 -5.89 -3.22 -3.31
CA MET A 82 -5.29 -2.59 -4.49
C MET A 82 -3.76 -2.70 -4.48
N VAL A 83 -3.11 -2.46 -3.33
CA VAL A 83 -1.66 -2.63 -3.18
C VAL A 83 -1.26 -4.08 -3.46
N GLN A 84 -2.02 -5.05 -2.94
CA GLN A 84 -1.80 -6.47 -3.24
C GLN A 84 -1.94 -6.76 -4.74
N THR A 85 -2.93 -6.18 -5.40
CA THR A 85 -3.11 -6.30 -6.86
C THR A 85 -1.89 -5.76 -7.62
N TRP A 86 -1.33 -4.61 -7.22
CA TRP A 86 -0.12 -4.06 -7.86
C TRP A 86 1.11 -4.95 -7.67
N ILE A 87 1.29 -5.51 -6.47
CA ILE A 87 2.39 -6.45 -6.20
C ILE A 87 2.22 -7.69 -7.08
N LEU A 88 1.04 -8.31 -7.08
CA LEU A 88 0.76 -9.50 -7.88
C LEU A 88 0.97 -9.26 -9.38
N ASN A 89 0.50 -8.13 -9.90
CA ASN A 89 0.68 -7.76 -11.30
C ASN A 89 2.14 -7.42 -11.67
N SER A 90 3.02 -7.26 -10.68
CA SER A 90 4.45 -7.00 -10.90
C SER A 90 5.31 -8.27 -10.86
N ILE A 91 4.71 -9.44 -10.67
CA ILE A 91 5.40 -10.73 -10.69
C ILE A 91 5.19 -11.38 -12.07
N SER A 92 6.23 -11.99 -12.63
CA SER A 92 6.10 -12.72 -13.90
C SER A 92 5.03 -13.79 -13.79
N LYS A 93 4.18 -13.90 -14.80
CA LYS A 93 3.24 -15.02 -14.91
C LYS A 93 4.05 -16.30 -15.11
N ILE A 94 3.84 -17.27 -14.23
CA ILE A 94 4.38 -18.62 -14.35
C ILE A 94 3.72 -19.32 -15.55
#